data_AF-A0A1Y1JQE8-F1
#
_entry.id   AF-A0A1Y1JQE8-F1
#
_cell.length_a   1.000
_cell.length_b   1.000
_cell.length_c   1.000
_cell.angle_alpha   90.00
_cell.angle_beta   90.00
_cell.angle_gamma   90.00
#
_symmetry.space_group_name_H-M   'P 1'
#
loop_
_entity.id
_entity.type
_entity.pdbx_description
1 polymer ?
#
loop_
_entity_poly.entity_id
_entity_poly.type
_entity_poly.pdbx_seq_one_letter_code
_entity_poly.pdbx_strand_id
1 'polypeptide(L)'
;MDKSIYKIAEYFDYCRERLNIHAVESDGTGGTWGNVCKEESYKKKLKELIGDNGDEEKICIQAMQYLGEVNAAEVDSLKEAGCNYLYYWIYDNIFKKDISKNENIKKIFIELIRIFREKIPDKDEIGEHITQSNEVPFVVDDLPKVEAIYNINKNDIYIKNACSSYKDEVFCEAIKGYVEKYNIIIKTQDRLIHEPIKIQTNTSCQYHIGVPIIITLIISLLTLVFIFLLYKFTKFGSFFRRTILRKGKNGIIWMNK
;
A
#
# COMPACT_ATOMS: atom_id res chain seq x y z
N MET A 1 7.65 -8.25 9.72
CA MET A 1 6.98 -7.91 10.99
C MET A 1 5.51 -8.00 10.67
N ASP A 2 4.84 -9.08 11.06
CA ASP A 2 3.43 -9.30 10.71
C ASP A 2 2.59 -8.17 11.30
N LYS A 3 2.03 -7.34 10.43
CA LYS A 3 1.04 -6.35 10.83
C LYS A 3 -0.30 -7.07 10.85
N SER A 4 -0.86 -7.26 12.05
CA SER A 4 -2.20 -7.82 12.21
C SER A 4 -3.22 -6.94 11.48
N ILE A 5 -4.15 -7.59 10.78
CA ILE A 5 -5.30 -6.95 10.13
C ILE A 5 -6.08 -6.03 11.06
N TYR A 6 -6.03 -6.27 12.37
CA TYR A 6 -6.60 -5.41 13.39
C TYR A 6 -6.08 -3.96 13.33
N LYS A 7 -4.77 -3.80 13.12
CA LYS A 7 -4.10 -2.49 13.05
C LYS A 7 -4.40 -1.78 11.73
N ILE A 8 -4.61 -2.54 10.65
CA ILE A 8 -4.98 -1.99 9.34
C ILE A 8 -6.44 -1.51 9.37
N ALA A 9 -7.33 -2.31 9.95
CA ALA A 9 -8.75 -2.02 10.07
C ALA A 9 -9.08 -0.80 10.96
N GLU A 10 -8.14 -0.33 11.78
CA GLU A 10 -8.28 0.92 12.55
C GLU A 10 -8.44 2.15 11.64
N TYR A 11 -7.83 2.11 10.44
CA TYR A 11 -7.91 3.19 9.47
C TYR A 11 -9.10 3.07 8.51
N PHE A 12 -9.90 2.00 8.59
CA PHE A 12 -10.97 1.75 7.62
C PHE A 12 -12.08 2.79 7.66
N ASP A 13 -12.40 3.37 8.83
CA ASP A 13 -13.39 4.45 8.90
C ASP A 13 -12.90 5.72 8.18
N TYR A 14 -11.62 6.06 8.33
CA TYR A 14 -11.00 7.15 7.57
C TYR A 14 -11.06 6.84 6.06
N CYS A 15 -10.61 5.65 5.65
CA CYS A 15 -10.65 5.22 4.25
C CYS A 15 -12.08 5.23 3.67
N ARG A 16 -13.07 4.80 4.45
CA ARG A 16 -14.50 4.84 4.10
C ARG A 16 -14.97 6.26 3.84
N GLU A 17 -14.67 7.18 4.75
CA GLU A 17 -15.07 8.58 4.64
C GLU A 17 -14.51 9.20 3.36
N ARG A 18 -13.20 9.01 3.10
CA ARG A 18 -12.55 9.54 1.89
C ARG A 18 -13.10 8.92 0.62
N LEU A 19 -13.33 7.60 0.59
CA LEU A 19 -13.95 6.94 -0.56
C LEU A 19 -15.38 7.43 -0.82
N ASN A 20 -16.16 7.69 0.23
CA ASN A 20 -17.55 8.15 0.11
C ASN A 20 -17.67 9.59 -0.37
N ILE A 21 -16.71 10.47 -0.08
CA ILE A 21 -16.66 11.83 -0.63
C ILE A 21 -16.68 11.76 -2.17
N HIS A 22 -15.89 10.86 -2.74
CA HIS A 22 -15.79 10.66 -4.21
C HIS A 22 -17.03 9.98 -4.82
N ALA A 23 -17.92 9.38 -4.01
CA ALA A 23 -19.20 8.88 -4.50
C ALA A 23 -20.08 10.03 -5.01
N VAL A 24 -20.02 11.17 -4.32
CA VAL A 24 -20.84 12.36 -4.56
C VAL A 24 -20.32 13.19 -5.72
N GLU A 25 -19.02 13.14 -6.04
CA GLU A 25 -18.42 13.88 -7.17
C GLU A 25 -18.47 13.12 -8.50
N SER A 26 -18.76 11.82 -8.45
CA SER A 26 -18.86 10.93 -9.61
C SER A 26 -20.13 11.14 -10.46
N ASP A 27 -21.02 12.05 -10.03
CA ASP A 27 -22.29 12.37 -10.68
C ASP A 27 -22.21 13.48 -11.75
N GLY A 28 -21.06 14.16 -11.89
CA GLY A 28 -20.99 15.39 -12.70
C GLY A 28 -19.80 15.54 -13.65
N THR A 29 -18.56 15.23 -13.27
CA THR A 29 -17.41 15.52 -14.15
C THR A 29 -16.22 14.57 -14.05
N GLY A 30 -15.96 13.92 -12.89
CA GLY A 30 -14.85 12.97 -12.69
C GLY A 30 -13.43 13.49 -13.01
N GLY A 31 -13.29 14.77 -13.37
CA GLY A 31 -12.06 15.37 -13.88
C GLY A 31 -11.35 14.51 -14.94
N THR A 32 -10.03 14.39 -14.80
CA THR A 32 -9.17 13.55 -15.63
C THR A 32 -9.60 12.07 -15.60
N TRP A 33 -10.05 11.57 -14.44
CA TRP A 33 -10.46 10.18 -14.27
C TRP A 33 -11.79 9.86 -14.96
N GLY A 34 -12.67 10.86 -15.13
CA GLY A 34 -13.90 10.72 -15.89
C GLY A 34 -13.64 10.32 -17.35
N ASN A 35 -12.66 10.95 -18.01
CA ASN A 35 -12.29 10.59 -19.37
C ASN A 35 -11.61 9.21 -19.44
N VAL A 36 -10.73 8.91 -18.49
CA VAL A 36 -10.08 7.60 -18.38
C VAL A 36 -11.11 6.49 -18.24
N CYS A 37 -12.03 6.61 -17.29
CA CYS A 37 -13.04 5.59 -17.01
C CYS A 37 -14.10 5.45 -18.12
N LYS A 38 -14.22 6.45 -19.00
CA LYS A 38 -15.03 6.39 -20.23
C LYS A 38 -14.32 5.72 -21.40
N GLU A 39 -13.01 5.43 -21.31
CA GLU A 39 -12.31 4.68 -22.35
C GLU A 39 -12.97 3.30 -22.54
N GLU A 40 -13.35 2.99 -23.78
CA GLU A 40 -14.16 1.82 -24.11
C GLU A 40 -13.52 0.50 -23.64
N SER A 41 -12.19 0.42 -23.67
CA SER A 41 -11.43 -0.74 -23.19
C SER A 41 -11.67 -1.02 -21.71
N TYR A 42 -11.58 0.01 -20.86
CA TYR A 42 -11.74 -0.11 -19.41
C TYR A 42 -13.21 -0.29 -19.03
N LYS A 43 -14.09 0.51 -19.65
CA LYS A 43 -15.53 0.41 -19.44
C LYS A 43 -16.06 -0.98 -19.75
N LYS A 44 -15.72 -1.53 -20.92
CA LYS A 44 -16.11 -2.89 -21.30
C LYS A 44 -15.62 -3.92 -20.29
N LYS A 45 -14.37 -3.81 -19.84
CA LYS A 45 -13.79 -4.79 -18.93
C LYS A 45 -14.43 -4.77 -17.54
N LEU A 46 -14.69 -3.59 -17.00
CA LEU A 46 -15.36 -3.45 -15.71
C LEU A 46 -16.82 -3.90 -15.79
N LYS A 47 -17.52 -3.59 -16.88
CA LYS A 47 -18.88 -4.05 -17.15
C LYS A 47 -18.99 -5.58 -17.19
N GLU A 48 -18.02 -6.28 -17.78
CA GLU A 48 -17.95 -7.76 -17.76
C GLU A 48 -17.83 -8.33 -16.34
N LEU A 49 -17.15 -7.63 -15.42
CA LEU A 49 -16.86 -8.12 -14.08
C LEU A 49 -17.95 -7.75 -13.05
N ILE A 50 -18.47 -6.53 -13.13
CA ILE A 50 -19.47 -5.97 -12.20
C ILE A 50 -20.89 -6.39 -12.61
N GLY A 51 -21.14 -6.49 -13.91
CA GLY A 51 -22.47 -6.65 -14.50
C GLY A 51 -22.96 -5.34 -15.12
N ASP A 52 -23.85 -5.46 -16.10
CA ASP A 52 -24.40 -4.32 -16.84
C ASP A 52 -25.53 -3.63 -16.06
N ASN A 53 -25.17 -2.85 -15.05
CA ASN A 53 -26.10 -2.04 -14.27
C ASN A 53 -25.92 -0.52 -14.48
N GLY A 54 -24.93 -0.11 -15.27
CA GLY A 54 -24.62 1.29 -15.55
C GLY A 54 -23.81 2.00 -14.47
N ASP A 55 -23.35 1.28 -13.44
CA ASP A 55 -22.54 1.83 -12.35
C ASP A 55 -21.04 1.59 -12.53
N GLU A 56 -20.60 0.85 -13.56
CA GLU A 56 -19.19 0.52 -13.79
C GLU A 56 -18.31 1.77 -13.94
N GLU A 57 -18.85 2.82 -14.58
CA GLU A 57 -18.17 4.09 -14.80
C GLU A 57 -18.01 4.85 -13.48
N LYS A 58 -19.07 4.91 -12.66
CA LYS A 58 -19.04 5.56 -11.35
C LYS A 58 -18.08 4.85 -10.40
N ILE A 59 -18.12 3.51 -10.37
CA ILE A 59 -17.21 2.69 -9.57
C ILE A 59 -15.75 2.95 -9.97
N CYS A 60 -15.47 3.03 -11.27
CA CYS A 60 -14.15 3.38 -11.77
C CYS A 60 -13.72 4.76 -11.29
N ILE A 61 -14.54 5.80 -11.53
CA ILE A 61 -14.20 7.19 -11.17
C ILE A 61 -13.93 7.31 -9.67
N GLN A 62 -14.85 6.79 -8.86
CA GLN A 62 -14.74 6.81 -7.40
C GLN A 62 -13.46 6.12 -6.92
N ALA A 63 -13.16 4.94 -7.45
CA ALA A 63 -11.94 4.21 -7.11
C ALA A 63 -10.67 4.96 -7.54
N MET A 64 -10.66 5.59 -8.71
CA MET A 64 -9.49 6.31 -9.21
C MET A 64 -9.19 7.57 -8.39
N GLN A 65 -10.22 8.35 -8.05
CA GLN A 65 -10.08 9.52 -7.18
C GLN A 65 -9.57 9.11 -5.79
N TYR A 66 -10.19 8.08 -5.22
CA TYR A 66 -9.79 7.51 -3.94
C TYR A 66 -8.32 7.05 -3.96
N LEU A 67 -7.92 6.27 -4.97
CA LEU A 67 -6.55 5.78 -5.13
C LEU A 67 -5.55 6.93 -5.27
N GLY A 68 -5.89 7.99 -6.02
CA GLY A 68 -5.07 9.20 -6.12
C GLY A 68 -4.80 9.81 -4.75
N GLU A 69 -5.83 9.88 -3.92
CA GLU A 69 -5.76 10.47 -2.60
C GLU A 69 -4.97 9.61 -1.60
N VAL A 70 -5.28 8.30 -1.52
CA VAL A 70 -4.56 7.42 -0.59
C VAL A 70 -3.12 7.20 -1.01
N ASN A 71 -2.79 7.27 -2.31
CA ASN A 71 -1.42 7.17 -2.78
C ASN A 71 -0.59 8.42 -2.41
N ALA A 72 -1.24 9.58 -2.36
CA ALA A 72 -0.62 10.84 -1.97
C ALA A 72 -0.46 11.00 -0.45
N ALA A 73 -0.98 10.08 0.36
CA ALA A 73 -0.85 10.14 1.82
C ALA A 73 0.63 10.04 2.24
N GLU A 74 1.07 10.88 3.19
CA GLU A 74 2.44 10.84 3.69
C GLU A 74 2.73 9.59 4.54
N VAL A 75 1.69 9.02 5.16
CA VAL A 75 1.81 7.92 6.11
C VAL A 75 1.63 6.58 5.40
N ASP A 76 2.66 5.73 5.40
CA ASP A 76 2.63 4.42 4.72
C ASP A 76 1.52 3.49 5.24
N SER A 77 1.16 3.58 6.53
CA SER A 77 0.04 2.80 7.07
C SER A 77 -1.31 3.21 6.49
N LEU A 78 -1.48 4.46 6.07
CA LEU A 78 -2.69 4.92 5.38
C LEU A 78 -2.72 4.44 3.94
N LYS A 79 -1.58 4.38 3.25
CA LYS A 79 -1.48 3.79 1.90
C LYS A 79 -1.88 2.31 1.92
N GLU A 80 -1.31 1.56 2.86
CA GLU A 80 -1.59 0.14 3.06
C GLU A 80 -3.05 -0.08 3.45
N ALA A 81 -3.56 0.67 4.43
CA ALA A 81 -4.97 0.59 4.81
C ALA A 81 -5.90 0.97 3.66
N GLY A 82 -5.50 1.93 2.83
CA GLY A 82 -6.28 2.36 1.68
C GLY A 82 -6.47 1.25 0.63
N CYS A 83 -5.39 0.55 0.28
CA CYS A 83 -5.45 -0.62 -0.60
C CYS A 83 -6.33 -1.74 -0.01
N ASN A 84 -6.14 -2.07 1.26
CA ASN A 84 -6.94 -3.08 1.96
C ASN A 84 -8.42 -2.70 1.99
N TYR A 85 -8.71 -1.44 2.29
CA TYR A 85 -10.07 -0.94 2.37
C TYR A 85 -10.76 -0.93 1.00
N LEU A 86 -10.07 -0.54 -0.08
CA LEU A 86 -10.65 -0.61 -1.43
C LEU A 86 -11.08 -2.04 -1.77
N TYR A 87 -10.26 -3.03 -1.45
CA TYR A 87 -10.59 -4.44 -1.70
C TYR A 87 -11.78 -4.90 -0.85
N TYR A 88 -11.84 -4.48 0.42
CA TYR A 88 -13.00 -4.73 1.29
C TYR A 88 -14.26 -4.03 0.77
N TRP A 89 -14.14 -2.81 0.27
CA TRP A 89 -15.26 -2.03 -0.26
C TRP A 89 -15.86 -2.68 -1.52
N ILE A 90 -15.04 -3.23 -2.42
CA ILE A 90 -15.52 -3.99 -3.58
C ILE A 90 -16.39 -5.17 -3.10
N TYR A 91 -15.95 -5.90 -2.08
CA TYR A 91 -16.77 -6.95 -1.47
C TYR A 91 -18.07 -6.41 -0.88
N ASP A 92 -17.98 -5.44 0.03
CA ASP A 92 -19.10 -4.95 0.84
C ASP A 92 -20.18 -4.28 -0.02
N ASN A 93 -19.76 -3.48 -1.01
CA ASN A 93 -20.65 -2.63 -1.78
C ASN A 93 -21.13 -3.28 -3.09
N ILE A 94 -20.30 -4.10 -3.75
CA ILE A 94 -20.61 -4.66 -5.07
C ILE A 94 -21.13 -6.10 -4.96
N PHE A 95 -20.57 -6.93 -4.07
CA PHE A 95 -20.80 -8.39 -4.08
C PHE A 95 -21.41 -8.99 -2.82
N LYS A 96 -21.56 -8.25 -1.72
CA LYS A 96 -22.08 -8.78 -0.46
C LYS A 96 -23.46 -9.43 -0.56
N LYS A 97 -24.26 -9.05 -1.56
CA LYS A 97 -25.58 -9.63 -1.86
C LYS A 97 -25.54 -10.81 -2.85
N ASP A 98 -24.39 -11.09 -3.46
CA ASP A 98 -24.19 -12.13 -4.47
C ASP A 98 -22.81 -12.80 -4.30
N ILE A 99 -22.69 -13.59 -3.23
CA ILE A 99 -21.48 -14.34 -2.82
C ILE A 99 -21.00 -15.30 -3.93
N SER A 100 -21.84 -15.63 -4.91
CA SER A 100 -21.48 -16.51 -6.03
C SER A 100 -20.42 -15.92 -6.97
N LYS A 101 -20.14 -14.61 -6.88
CA LYS A 101 -19.18 -13.89 -7.74
C LYS A 101 -17.86 -13.53 -7.06
N ASN A 102 -17.48 -14.28 -6.02
CA ASN A 102 -16.24 -14.10 -5.26
C ASN A 102 -14.96 -13.94 -6.12
N GLU A 103 -14.85 -14.64 -7.25
CA GLU A 103 -13.71 -14.47 -8.16
C GLU A 103 -13.62 -13.07 -8.80
N ASN A 104 -14.74 -12.39 -8.97
CA ASN A 104 -14.79 -11.09 -9.63
C ASN A 104 -14.26 -9.97 -8.72
N ILE A 105 -14.36 -10.12 -7.39
CA ILE A 105 -13.82 -9.15 -6.42
C ILE A 105 -12.33 -8.91 -6.69
N LYS A 106 -11.56 -10.00 -6.77
CA LYS A 106 -10.12 -9.97 -7.11
C LYS A 106 -9.86 -9.37 -8.49
N LYS A 107 -10.62 -9.79 -9.50
CA LYS A 107 -10.45 -9.31 -10.88
C LYS A 107 -10.70 -7.80 -10.97
N ILE A 108 -11.73 -7.29 -10.30
CA ILE A 108 -12.06 -5.86 -10.27
C ILE A 108 -10.98 -5.06 -9.56
N PHE A 109 -10.53 -5.53 -8.40
CA PHE A 109 -9.45 -4.86 -7.68
C PHE A 109 -8.20 -4.72 -8.54
N ILE A 110 -7.74 -5.82 -9.14
CA ILE A 110 -6.57 -5.81 -10.04
C ILE A 110 -6.79 -4.86 -11.21
N GLU A 111 -7.98 -4.87 -11.80
CA GLU A 111 -8.30 -4.04 -12.95
C GLU A 111 -8.31 -2.54 -12.59
N LEU A 112 -8.89 -2.16 -11.45
CA LEU A 112 -8.86 -0.78 -10.96
C LEU A 112 -7.42 -0.31 -10.72
N ILE A 113 -6.60 -1.12 -10.05
CA ILE A 113 -5.18 -0.81 -9.82
C ILE A 113 -4.42 -0.67 -11.15
N ARG A 114 -4.74 -1.51 -12.14
CA ARG A 114 -4.15 -1.44 -13.49
C ARG A 114 -4.49 -0.11 -14.18
N ILE A 115 -5.76 0.28 -14.20
CA ILE A 115 -6.22 1.54 -14.80
C ILE A 115 -5.52 2.73 -14.13
N PHE A 116 -5.46 2.74 -12.80
CA PHE A 116 -4.81 3.79 -12.03
C PHE A 116 -3.33 3.93 -12.42
N ARG A 117 -2.60 2.81 -12.49
CA ARG A 117 -1.17 2.78 -12.83
C ARG A 117 -0.87 3.28 -14.24
N GLU A 118 -1.72 2.93 -15.22
CA GLU A 118 -1.49 3.30 -16.62
C GLU A 118 -1.60 4.80 -16.87
N LYS A 119 -2.27 5.55 -16.00
CA LYS A 119 -2.59 6.97 -16.21
C LYS A 119 -1.91 7.90 -15.21
N ILE A 120 -1.10 7.39 -14.29
CA ILE A 120 -0.25 8.23 -13.44
C ILE A 120 0.87 8.85 -14.30
N PRO A 121 0.95 10.18 -14.40
CA PRO A 121 1.83 10.88 -15.35
C PRO A 121 3.33 10.80 -14.99
N ASP A 122 3.68 10.53 -13.73
CA ASP A 122 5.07 10.35 -13.30
C ASP A 122 5.20 9.14 -12.38
N LYS A 123 5.89 8.11 -12.88
CA LYS A 123 6.24 6.92 -12.08
C LYS A 123 7.27 7.23 -11.00
N ASP A 124 7.97 8.36 -11.12
CA ASP A 124 9.12 8.72 -10.30
C ASP A 124 8.78 9.69 -9.14
N GLU A 125 7.64 10.41 -9.19
CA GLU A 125 7.25 11.38 -8.15
C GLU A 125 6.09 10.94 -7.23
N ILE A 126 5.18 10.07 -7.69
CA ILE A 126 4.08 9.61 -6.85
C ILE A 126 4.47 8.28 -6.21
N GLY A 127 4.87 8.35 -4.94
CA GLY A 127 5.45 7.25 -4.15
C GLY A 127 5.00 5.84 -4.57
N GLU A 128 5.98 4.98 -4.88
CA GLU A 128 5.89 3.65 -5.51
C GLU A 128 5.06 2.57 -4.77
N HIS A 129 4.28 2.94 -3.75
CA HIS A 129 3.76 1.99 -2.79
C HIS A 129 2.48 1.30 -3.27
N ILE A 130 1.49 2.03 -3.77
CA ILE A 130 0.24 1.42 -4.26
C ILE A 130 0.43 0.71 -5.61
N THR A 131 1.46 1.09 -6.36
CA THR A 131 1.58 0.85 -7.80
C THR A 131 2.37 -0.39 -8.21
N GLN A 132 2.92 -1.19 -7.29
CA GLN A 132 3.80 -2.32 -7.67
C GLN A 132 3.24 -3.72 -7.42
N SER A 133 2.20 -3.90 -6.60
CA SER A 133 1.70 -5.24 -6.27
C SER A 133 0.45 -5.61 -7.07
N ASN A 134 0.51 -6.73 -7.80
CA ASN A 134 -0.65 -7.40 -8.40
C ASN A 134 -1.31 -8.38 -7.40
N GLU A 135 -0.91 -8.32 -6.13
CA GLU A 135 -1.39 -9.23 -5.09
C GLU A 135 -2.60 -8.63 -4.39
N VAL A 136 -3.53 -9.52 -4.04
CA VAL A 136 -4.73 -9.12 -3.31
C VAL A 136 -4.40 -8.96 -1.82
N PRO A 137 -4.99 -7.96 -1.14
CA PRO A 137 -4.69 -7.70 0.27
C PRO A 137 -5.05 -8.86 1.22
N PHE A 138 -6.09 -9.63 0.89
CA PHE A 138 -6.51 -10.83 1.63
C PHE A 138 -7.18 -11.86 0.70
N VAL A 139 -7.32 -13.10 1.17
CA VAL A 139 -8.08 -14.13 0.44
C VAL A 139 -9.58 -13.82 0.58
N VAL A 140 -10.38 -14.15 -0.43
CA VAL A 140 -11.81 -13.84 -0.43
C VAL A 140 -12.54 -14.47 0.77
N ASP A 141 -12.14 -15.66 1.20
CA ASP A 141 -12.73 -16.35 2.35
C ASP A 141 -12.50 -15.62 3.69
N ASP A 142 -11.53 -14.70 3.74
CA ASP A 142 -11.24 -13.90 4.92
C ASP A 142 -12.06 -12.60 4.98
N LEU A 143 -12.74 -12.19 3.91
CA LEU A 143 -13.56 -10.97 3.87
C LEU A 143 -14.62 -10.87 4.98
N PRO A 144 -15.38 -11.94 5.31
CA PRO A 144 -16.29 -11.91 6.45
C PRO A 144 -15.57 -11.70 7.79
N LYS A 145 -14.33 -12.19 7.92
CA LYS A 145 -13.51 -11.96 9.12
C LYS A 145 -13.03 -10.52 9.18
N VAL A 146 -12.60 -9.95 8.04
CA VAL A 146 -12.24 -8.53 7.92
C VAL A 146 -13.41 -7.64 8.32
N GLU A 147 -14.62 -7.97 7.84
CA GLU A 147 -15.85 -7.28 8.20
C GLU A 147 -16.12 -7.34 9.71
N ALA A 148 -16.00 -8.53 10.31
CA ALA A 148 -16.19 -8.69 11.75
C ALA A 148 -15.21 -7.83 12.57
N ILE A 149 -13.93 -7.83 12.19
CA ILE A 149 -12.88 -7.02 12.84
C ILE A 149 -13.19 -5.53 12.68
N TYR A 150 -13.57 -5.10 11.47
CA TYR A 150 -13.90 -3.72 11.20
C TYR A 150 -15.11 -3.23 12.02
N ASN A 151 -16.17 -4.03 12.08
CA ASN A 151 -17.35 -3.70 12.89
C ASN A 151 -17.03 -3.59 14.39
N ILE A 152 -16.11 -4.42 14.88
CA ILE A 152 -15.65 -4.36 16.26
C ILE A 152 -14.85 -3.10 16.54
N ASN A 153 -13.89 -2.75 15.65
CA ASN A 153 -13.14 -1.51 15.76
C ASN A 153 -14.08 -0.29 15.76
N LYS A 154 -15.06 -0.28 14.86
CA LYS A 154 -16.08 0.77 14.80
C LYS A 154 -16.88 0.88 16.09
N ASN A 155 -17.30 -0.26 16.66
CA ASN A 155 -18.02 -0.29 17.93
C ASN A 155 -17.14 0.18 19.09
N ASP A 156 -15.86 -0.20 19.15
CA ASP A 156 -14.91 0.27 20.17
C ASP A 156 -14.77 1.80 20.13
N ILE A 157 -14.66 2.40 18.94
CA ILE A 157 -14.63 3.86 18.76
C ILE A 157 -15.95 4.48 19.22
N TYR A 158 -17.10 3.93 18.80
CA TYR A 158 -18.42 4.43 19.20
C TYR A 158 -18.60 4.41 20.72
N ILE A 159 -18.21 3.31 21.36
CA ILE A 159 -18.31 3.11 22.80
C ILE A 159 -17.40 4.09 23.55
N LYS A 160 -16.14 4.25 23.11
CA LYS A 160 -15.22 5.25 23.66
C LYS A 160 -15.83 6.65 23.61
N ASN A 161 -16.40 7.04 22.47
CA ASN A 161 -17.00 8.36 22.28
C ASN A 161 -18.27 8.53 23.13
N ALA A 162 -19.19 7.57 23.10
CA ALA A 162 -20.42 7.60 23.90
C ALA A 162 -20.11 7.67 25.40
N CYS A 163 -19.14 6.88 25.88
CA CYS A 163 -18.71 6.86 27.26
C CYS A 163 -17.81 8.02 27.68
N SER A 164 -17.30 8.81 26.72
CA SER A 164 -16.63 10.08 27.02
C SER A 164 -17.62 11.23 27.19
N SER A 165 -18.78 11.14 26.53
CA SER A 165 -19.82 12.19 26.55
C SER A 165 -20.93 11.94 27.57
N TYR A 166 -21.23 10.68 27.90
CA TYR A 166 -22.31 10.29 28.80
C TYR A 166 -21.73 9.78 30.13
N LYS A 167 -22.24 10.28 31.26
CA LYS A 167 -21.74 9.97 32.62
C LYS A 167 -22.33 8.70 33.24
N ASP A 168 -23.01 7.85 32.48
CA ASP A 168 -23.52 6.57 33.00
C ASP A 168 -22.39 5.54 33.03
N GLU A 169 -21.63 5.61 34.12
CA GLU A 169 -20.47 4.77 34.38
C GLU A 169 -20.83 3.28 34.39
N VAL A 170 -22.03 2.93 34.88
CA VAL A 170 -22.51 1.54 34.97
C VAL A 170 -22.80 0.97 33.59
N PHE A 171 -23.50 1.73 32.74
CA PHE A 171 -23.74 1.35 31.35
C PHE A 171 -22.43 1.19 30.57
N CYS A 172 -21.50 2.12 30.76
CA CYS A 172 -20.22 2.13 30.08
C CYS A 172 -19.28 1.01 30.52
N GLU A 173 -19.27 0.66 31.81
CA GLU A 173 -18.49 -0.46 32.34
C GLU A 173 -19.04 -1.80 31.83
N ALA A 174 -20.37 -1.97 31.81
CA ALA A 174 -21.01 -3.17 31.27
C ALA A 174 -20.64 -3.37 29.79
N ILE A 175 -20.75 -2.33 28.97
CA ILE A 175 -20.43 -2.39 27.54
C ILE A 175 -18.94 -2.64 27.30
N LYS A 176 -18.03 -1.97 28.04
CA LYS A 176 -16.60 -2.24 27.97
C LYS A 176 -16.29 -3.70 28.25
N GLY A 177 -16.91 -4.29 29.27
CA GLY A 177 -16.78 -5.71 29.60
C GLY A 177 -17.20 -6.64 28.46
N TYR A 178 -18.26 -6.30 27.72
CA TYR A 178 -18.68 -7.06 26.53
C TYR A 178 -17.67 -6.95 25.39
N VAL A 179 -17.21 -5.75 25.06
CA VAL A 179 -16.21 -5.53 23.99
C VAL A 179 -14.90 -6.23 24.32
N GLU A 180 -14.42 -6.10 25.55
CA GLU A 180 -13.18 -6.72 25.99
C GLU A 180 -13.25 -8.26 25.90
N LYS A 181 -14.38 -8.86 26.30
CA LYS A 181 -14.63 -10.29 26.14
C LYS A 181 -14.55 -10.74 24.68
N TYR A 182 -15.16 -10.01 23.76
CA TYR A 182 -15.07 -10.32 22.32
C TYR A 182 -13.67 -10.10 21.75
N ASN A 183 -12.98 -9.03 22.15
CA ASN A 183 -11.60 -8.76 21.77
C ASN A 183 -10.65 -9.86 22.26
N ILE A 184 -10.86 -10.40 23.46
CA ILE A 184 -10.11 -11.54 23.97
C ILE A 184 -10.37 -12.77 23.10
N ILE A 185 -11.62 -13.08 22.77
CA ILE A 185 -11.97 -14.24 21.93
C ILE A 185 -11.27 -14.15 20.57
N ILE A 186 -11.33 -12.98 19.92
CA ILE A 186 -10.74 -12.77 18.60
C ILE A 186 -9.23 -12.80 18.65
N LYS A 187 -8.59 -12.09 19.60
CA LYS A 187 -7.12 -12.15 19.77
C LYS A 187 -6.63 -13.54 20.13
N THR A 188 -7.44 -14.33 20.83
CA THR A 188 -7.11 -15.72 21.19
C THR A 188 -7.33 -16.66 20.01
N GLN A 189 -8.37 -16.45 19.19
CA GLN A 189 -8.53 -17.13 17.91
C GLN A 189 -7.39 -16.79 16.95
N ASP A 190 -6.98 -15.53 16.86
CA ASP A 190 -5.80 -15.08 16.09
C ASP A 190 -4.52 -15.84 16.52
N ARG A 191 -4.39 -16.20 17.81
CA ARG A 191 -3.29 -17.02 18.35
C ARG A 191 -3.45 -18.53 18.10
N LEU A 192 -4.68 -19.06 18.04
CA LEU A 192 -4.95 -20.46 17.71
C LEU A 192 -4.78 -20.75 16.22
N ILE A 193 -4.78 -19.70 15.40
CA ILE A 193 -4.40 -19.68 13.98
C ILE A 193 -2.86 -19.65 13.84
N HIS A 194 -2.18 -20.54 14.56
CA HIS A 194 -0.72 -20.76 14.46
C HIS A 194 -0.36 -22.07 13.75
N GLU A 195 -1.34 -22.79 13.18
CA GLU A 195 -1.06 -23.37 11.87
C GLU A 195 -1.14 -22.19 10.90
N PRO A 196 -0.07 -21.88 10.15
CA PRO A 196 -0.03 -20.65 9.40
C PRO A 196 -1.22 -20.67 8.44
N ILE A 197 -2.23 -19.83 8.71
CA ILE A 197 -2.82 -19.13 7.57
C ILE A 197 -1.58 -18.49 6.98
N LYS A 198 -1.13 -19.02 5.85
CA LYS A 198 -0.36 -18.24 4.91
C LYS A 198 -1.33 -17.15 4.46
N ILE A 199 -1.57 -16.18 5.35
CA ILE A 199 -1.77 -14.82 4.95
C ILE A 199 -0.43 -14.63 4.28
N GLN A 200 -0.43 -14.74 2.96
CA GLN A 200 0.72 -14.38 2.18
C GLN A 200 1.07 -13.01 2.76
N THR A 201 2.20 -12.91 3.46
CA THR A 201 2.60 -11.76 4.29
C THR A 201 2.94 -10.56 3.41
N ASN A 202 2.27 -10.48 2.28
CA ASN A 202 2.28 -9.48 1.29
C ASN A 202 0.97 -8.70 1.48
N THR A 203 0.70 -8.26 2.72
CA THR A 203 -0.36 -7.28 2.94
C THR A 203 0.04 -6.02 2.19
N SER A 204 -0.59 -5.88 1.04
CA SER A 204 -0.83 -4.69 0.22
C SER A 204 0.31 -3.67 0.12
N CYS A 205 0.67 -3.35 -1.12
CA CYS A 205 1.21 -2.02 -1.46
C CYS A 205 2.44 -1.58 -0.64
N GLN A 206 3.29 -2.52 -0.18
CA GLN A 206 4.51 -2.21 0.55
C GLN A 206 5.72 -2.33 -0.37
N TYR A 207 6.44 -1.21 -0.50
CA TYR A 207 7.80 -1.19 -0.98
C TYR A 207 8.70 -2.00 -0.04
N HIS A 208 9.37 -3.02 -0.56
CA HIS A 208 10.41 -3.72 0.18
C HIS A 208 11.65 -2.83 0.29
N ILE A 209 11.85 -2.18 1.45
CA ILE A 209 13.02 -1.33 1.78
C ILE A 209 14.37 -2.02 1.49
N GLY A 210 14.41 -3.36 1.47
CA GLY A 210 15.62 -4.11 1.12
C GLY A 210 16.07 -3.95 -0.34
N VAL A 211 15.15 -3.70 -1.28
CA VAL A 211 15.44 -3.62 -2.72
C VAL A 211 16.33 -2.42 -3.08
N PRO A 212 16.04 -1.17 -2.67
CA PRO A 212 16.94 -0.05 -2.95
C PRO A 212 18.28 -0.20 -2.24
N ILE A 213 18.31 -0.76 -1.03
CA ILE A 213 19.56 -0.98 -0.28
C ILE A 213 20.46 -1.95 -1.06
N ILE A 214 19.91 -3.05 -1.55
CA ILE A 214 20.65 -4.04 -2.35
C ILE A 214 21.13 -3.43 -3.67
N ILE A 215 20.28 -2.69 -4.38
CA ILE A 215 20.66 -2.03 -5.64
C ILE A 215 21.79 -1.01 -5.39
N THR A 216 21.69 -0.20 -4.34
CA THR A 216 22.71 0.79 -3.97
C THR A 216 24.04 0.12 -3.62
N LEU A 217 24.00 -1.01 -2.90
CA LEU A 217 25.19 -1.81 -2.58
C LEU A 217 25.83 -2.41 -3.84
N ILE A 218 25.04 -2.93 -4.77
CA ILE A 218 25.53 -3.52 -6.02
C ILE A 218 26.18 -2.44 -6.90
N ILE A 219 25.53 -1.29 -7.08
CA ILE A 219 26.07 -0.17 -7.88
C ILE A 219 27.37 0.34 -7.25
N SER A 220 27.42 0.50 -5.93
CA SER A 220 28.63 0.90 -5.21
C SER A 220 29.78 -0.08 -5.42
N LEU A 221 29.48 -1.39 -5.34
CA LEU A 221 30.47 -2.45 -5.55
C LEU A 221 30.99 -2.48 -6.99
N LEU A 222 30.10 -2.38 -7.98
CA LEU A 222 30.46 -2.31 -9.40
C LEU A 222 31.34 -1.10 -9.70
N THR A 223 31.02 0.05 -9.11
CA THR A 223 31.81 1.28 -9.26
C THR A 223 33.21 1.10 -8.68
N LEU A 224 33.36 0.50 -7.49
CA LEU A 224 34.65 0.21 -6.88
C LEU A 224 35.48 -0.78 -7.71
N VAL A 225 34.86 -1.84 -8.22
CA VAL A 225 35.52 -2.80 -9.11
C VAL A 225 35.98 -2.12 -10.39
N PHE A 226 35.15 -1.27 -10.99
CA PHE A 226 35.49 -0.54 -12.20
C PHE A 226 36.67 0.41 -11.97
N ILE A 227 36.67 1.17 -10.86
CA ILE A 227 37.81 2.03 -10.46
C ILE A 227 39.08 1.19 -10.25
N PHE A 228 38.97 0.03 -9.61
CA PHE A 228 40.10 -0.87 -9.39
C PHE A 228 40.68 -1.41 -10.71
N LEU A 229 39.81 -1.81 -11.65
CA LEU A 229 40.21 -2.22 -12.99
C LEU A 229 40.86 -1.08 -13.76
N LEU A 230 40.29 0.13 -13.72
CA LEU A 230 40.89 1.32 -14.34
C LEU A 230 42.27 1.63 -13.73
N TYR A 231 42.40 1.56 -12.41
CA TYR A 231 43.68 1.77 -11.73
C TYR A 231 44.75 0.74 -12.13
N LYS A 232 44.36 -0.54 -12.21
CA LYS A 232 45.29 -1.65 -12.51
C LYS A 232 45.65 -1.74 -14.00
N PHE A 233 44.71 -1.50 -14.90
CA PHE A 233 44.85 -1.77 -16.33
C PHE A 233 45.03 -0.51 -17.21
N THR A 234 44.81 0.69 -16.67
CA THR A 234 45.07 1.94 -17.40
C THR A 234 46.44 2.52 -17.02
N LYS A 235 47.14 3.16 -17.97
CA LYS A 235 48.45 3.82 -17.77
C LYS A 235 48.47 4.90 -16.67
N PHE A 236 47.33 5.24 -16.07
CA PHE A 236 47.19 6.19 -14.95
C PHE A 236 47.92 5.74 -13.68
N GLY A 237 48.04 4.44 -13.39
CA GLY A 237 48.85 3.95 -12.27
C GLY A 237 50.34 4.32 -12.40
N SER A 238 50.86 4.31 -13.63
CA SER A 238 52.21 4.79 -13.96
C SER A 238 52.34 6.31 -13.83
N PHE A 239 51.28 7.07 -14.14
CA PHE A 239 51.28 8.54 -14.06
C PHE A 239 51.36 9.03 -12.61
N PHE A 240 50.55 8.47 -11.69
CA PHE A 240 50.65 8.80 -10.26
C PHE A 240 51.96 8.32 -9.64
N ARG A 241 52.45 7.14 -10.00
CA ARG A 241 53.77 6.65 -9.54
C ARG A 241 54.91 7.58 -9.98
N ARG A 242 54.85 8.12 -11.20
CA ARG A 242 55.80 9.13 -11.68
C ARG A 242 55.70 10.44 -10.92
N THR A 243 54.50 10.93 -10.61
CA THR A 243 54.31 12.20 -9.88
C THR A 243 54.81 12.11 -8.43
N ILE A 244 54.60 10.98 -7.76
CA ILE A 244 55.09 10.75 -6.39
C ILE A 244 56.63 10.58 -6.37
N LEU A 245 57.21 9.82 -7.30
CA LEU A 245 58.66 9.66 -7.40
C LEU A 245 59.39 10.95 -7.84
N ARG A 246 58.73 11.84 -8.57
CA ARG A 246 59.31 13.12 -9.02
C ARG A 246 59.34 14.18 -7.91
N LYS A 247 58.46 14.09 -6.90
CA LYS A 247 58.56 14.91 -5.67
C LYS A 247 59.66 14.44 -4.72
N GLY A 248 60.02 13.15 -4.71
CA GLY A 248 61.09 12.60 -3.87
C GLY A 248 62.53 12.92 -4.35
N LYS A 249 62.74 13.24 -5.63
CA LYS A 249 64.08 13.55 -6.18
C LYS A 249 64.44 15.05 -6.21
N ASN A 250 63.48 15.95 -6.05
CA ASN A 250 63.74 17.39 -5.97
C ASN A 250 64.00 17.90 -4.54
N GLY A 251 64.02 17.02 -3.54
CA GLY A 251 64.28 17.36 -2.13
C GLY A 251 65.69 17.02 -1.62
N ILE A 252 66.60 16.48 -2.44
CA ILE A 252 67.93 15.98 -2.00
C ILE A 252 69.08 16.69 -2.75
N ILE A 253 69.01 18.01 -2.95
CA ILE A 253 70.12 18.82 -3.50
C ILE A 253 70.45 20.07 -2.63
N TRP A 254 69.83 20.24 -1.44
CA TRP A 254 70.08 21.42 -0.57
C TRP A 254 70.76 21.12 0.78
N MET A 255 71.50 20.02 0.92
CA MET A 255 72.36 19.79 2.09
C MET A 255 73.74 19.29 1.66
N ASN A 256 74.61 20.22 1.25
CA ASN A 256 76.05 20.21 1.52
C ASN A 256 76.71 21.47 0.96
N LYS A 257 76.76 22.51 1.78
CA LYS A 257 77.87 23.47 1.84
C LYS A 257 78.02 23.94 3.28
#